data_AF-A0A1G6F471-F1
#
_entry.id   AF-A0A1G6F471-F1
#
_cell.length_a   1.000
_cell.length_b   1.000
_cell.length_c   1.000
_cell.angle_alpha   90.00
_cell.angle_beta   90.00
_cell.angle_gamma   90.00
#
_symmetry.space_group_name_H-M   'P 1'
#
loop_
_entity.id
_entity.type
_entity.pdbx_description
1 polymer ?
#
loop_
_entity_poly.entity_id
_entity_poly.type
_entity_poly.pdbx_seq_one_letter_code
_entity_poly.pdbx_strand_id
1 'polypeptide(L)'
;MDREKIGFKACLKAIGEDFAAAYKDNMVFSCGETEQGLFCFLGISTHDYEGEGLCLKSNVDDWDYYASCYVLENNEVKMDKCKLPTLV
;
A
#
# COMPACT_ATOMS: atom_id res chain seq x y z
N MET A 1 7.00 -16.44 -8.41
CA MET A 1 5.81 -15.90 -7.72
C MET A 1 4.98 -15.19 -8.77
N ASP A 2 3.71 -15.58 -8.96
CA ASP A 2 2.85 -14.95 -9.96
C ASP A 2 2.60 -13.49 -9.55
N ARG A 3 2.77 -12.52 -10.45
CA ARG A 3 2.57 -11.09 -10.12
C ARG A 3 1.13 -10.81 -9.66
N GLU A 4 0.19 -11.69 -10.01
CA GLU A 4 -1.20 -11.65 -9.56
C GLU A 4 -1.41 -12.13 -8.11
N LYS A 5 -0.40 -12.76 -7.49
CA LYS A 5 -0.42 -13.21 -6.08
C LYS A 5 0.03 -12.13 -5.10
N ILE A 6 0.38 -10.94 -5.59
CA ILE A 6 0.82 -9.83 -4.75
C ILE A 6 -0.43 -9.04 -4.37
N GLY A 7 -0.66 -8.84 -3.07
CA GLY A 7 -1.78 -8.06 -2.52
C GLY A 7 -1.85 -6.60 -2.98
N PHE A 8 -0.96 -6.16 -3.86
CA PHE A 8 -0.94 -4.85 -4.50
C PHE A 8 -2.30 -4.48 -5.10
N LYS A 9 -2.94 -5.36 -5.89
CA LYS A 9 -4.26 -5.06 -6.49
C LYS A 9 -5.33 -4.81 -5.41
N ALA A 10 -5.28 -5.53 -4.30
CA ALA A 10 -6.21 -5.35 -3.19
C ALA A 10 -5.95 -4.02 -2.46
N CYS A 11 -4.70 -3.69 -2.17
CA CYS A 11 -4.31 -2.40 -1.60
C CYS A 11 -4.71 -1.24 -2.53
N LEU A 12 -4.45 -1.36 -3.83
CA LEU A 12 -4.81 -0.36 -4.83
C LEU A 12 -6.32 -0.13 -4.89
N LYS A 13 -7.10 -1.21 -4.90
CA LYS A 13 -8.57 -1.14 -4.87
C LYS A 13 -9.10 -0.53 -3.57
N ALA A 14 -8.47 -0.81 -2.43
CA ALA A 14 -8.84 -0.23 -1.15
C ALA A 14 -8.59 1.28 -1.09
N ILE A 15 -7.46 1.75 -1.64
CA ILE A 15 -7.13 3.17 -1.76
C ILE A 15 -8.03 3.89 -2.77
N GLY A 16 -8.37 3.22 -3.87
CA GLY A 16 -9.05 3.81 -5.03
C GLY A 16 -8.07 4.02 -6.18
N GLU A 17 -8.34 3.35 -7.30
CA GLU A 17 -7.44 3.32 -8.45
C GLU A 17 -7.21 4.71 -9.06
N ASP A 18 -8.25 5.54 -9.16
CA ASP A 18 -8.16 6.90 -9.70
C ASP A 18 -7.30 7.81 -8.81
N PHE A 19 -7.48 7.69 -7.49
CA PHE A 19 -6.68 8.45 -6.52
C PHE A 19 -5.21 8.02 -6.60
N ALA A 20 -4.95 6.70 -6.59
CA ALA A 20 -3.60 6.18 -6.71
C ALA A 20 -2.94 6.57 -8.04
N ALA A 21 -3.69 6.63 -9.14
CA ALA A 21 -3.20 7.08 -10.44
C ALA A 21 -2.80 8.56 -10.43
N ALA A 22 -3.57 9.41 -9.74
CA ALA A 22 -3.25 10.84 -9.59
C ALA A 22 -1.95 11.10 -8.79
N TYR A 23 -1.60 10.19 -7.88
CA TYR A 23 -0.39 10.27 -7.05
C TYR A 23 0.62 9.15 -7.34
N LYS A 24 0.62 8.60 -8.56
CA LYS A 24 1.43 7.42 -8.92
C LYS A 24 2.92 7.60 -8.65
N ASP A 25 3.43 8.82 -8.84
CA ASP A 25 4.85 9.14 -8.69
C ASP A 25 5.23 9.27 -7.22
N ASN A 26 4.24 9.41 -6.32
CA ASN A 26 4.41 9.51 -4.87
C ASN A 26 3.97 8.24 -4.12
N MET A 27 3.92 7.12 -4.84
CA MET A 27 3.45 5.84 -4.33
C MET A 27 4.61 4.88 -4.09
N VAL A 28 4.58 4.20 -2.95
CA VAL A 28 5.55 3.16 -2.60
C VAL A 28 4.83 1.87 -2.28
N PHE A 29 5.31 0.79 -2.90
CA PHE A 29 4.86 -0.56 -2.63
C PHE A 29 5.97 -1.37 -1.97
N SER A 30 5.61 -2.14 -0.94
CA SER A 30 6.49 -3.10 -0.28
C SER A 30 5.75 -4.41 -0.03
N CYS A 31 6.47 -5.53 -0.07
CA CYS A 31 5.96 -6.81 0.34
C CYS A 31 7.03 -7.66 1.03
N GLY A 32 6.61 -8.54 1.93
CA GLY A 32 7.52 -9.43 2.66
C GLY A 32 6.78 -10.65 3.22
N GLU A 33 7.46 -11.79 3.25
CA GLU A 33 6.93 -13.00 3.86
C GLU A 33 6.94 -12.89 5.39
N THR A 34 5.88 -13.35 6.02
CA THR A 34 5.69 -13.38 7.48
C THR A 34 5.07 -14.71 7.88
N GLU A 35 5.03 -15.02 9.18
CA GLU A 35 4.36 -16.23 9.69
C GLU A 35 2.85 -16.29 9.35
N GLN A 36 2.21 -15.14 9.07
CA GLN A 36 0.80 -15.08 8.67
C GLN A 36 0.59 -15.27 7.16
N GLY A 37 1.64 -15.14 6.35
CA GLY A 37 1.56 -15.11 4.89
C GLY A 37 2.36 -13.96 4.28
N LEU A 38 2.09 -13.63 3.02
CA LEU A 38 2.76 -12.52 2.31
C LEU A 38 2.12 -11.19 2.69
N PHE A 39 2.81 -10.41 3.52
CA PHE A 39 2.44 -9.04 3.82
C PHE A 39 2.67 -8.15 2.60
N CYS A 40 1.70 -7.29 2.31
CA CYS A 40 1.75 -6.29 1.24
C CYS A 40 1.35 -4.93 1.81
N PHE A 41 2.07 -3.89 1.42
CA PHE A 41 1.84 -2.51 1.85
C PHE A 41 1.91 -1.58 0.65
N LEU A 42 0.93 -0.67 0.56
CA LEU A 42 0.90 0.42 -0.39
C LEU A 42 0.75 1.74 0.37
N GLY A 43 1.71 2.64 0.23
CA GLY A 43 1.69 3.98 0.82
C GLY A 43 1.71 5.05 -0.25
N ILE A 44 1.01 6.16 -0.01
CA ILE A 44 0.95 7.34 -0.87
C ILE A 44 1.21 8.58 -0.03
N SER A 45 2.10 9.45 -0.51
CA SER A 45 2.29 10.80 0.03
C SER A 45 1.67 11.82 -0.91
N THR A 46 0.79 12.66 -0.38
CA THR A 46 0.15 13.77 -1.12
C THR A 46 0.84 15.11 -0.91
N HIS A 47 1.71 15.19 0.09
CA HIS A 47 2.56 16.35 0.29
C HIS A 47 3.87 16.19 -0.49
N ASP A 48 4.25 17.23 -1.24
CA ASP A 48 5.61 17.38 -1.75
C ASP A 48 6.52 17.66 -0.54
N TYR A 49 7.18 16.62 -0.05
CA TYR A 49 8.35 16.82 0.81
C TYR A 49 9.48 17.33 -0.08
N GLU A 50 9.45 18.64 -0.41
CA GLU A 50 10.56 19.32 -1.08
C GLU A 50 11.85 19.12 -0.26
N GLY A 51 12.65 18.12 -0.62
CA GLY A 51 13.96 17.84 -0.01
C GLY A 51 14.23 16.39 0.36
N GLU A 52 13.21 15.57 0.59
CA GLU A 52 13.38 14.15 0.89
C GLU A 52 12.81 13.33 -0.26
N GLY A 53 13.67 12.83 -1.15
CA GLY A 53 13.24 11.92 -2.21
C GLY A 53 12.40 10.78 -1.63
N LEU A 54 11.40 10.29 -2.37
CA LEU A 54 10.49 9.22 -1.94
C LEU A 54 11.26 8.02 -1.38
N CYS A 55 11.40 8.00 -0.06
CA CYS A 55 12.00 6.92 0.68
C CYS A 55 10.90 6.10 1.32
N LEU A 56 11.14 4.79 1.42
CA LEU A 56 10.27 3.90 2.18
C LEU A 56 10.33 4.34 3.65
N LYS A 57 9.30 5.03 4.14
CA LYS A 57 9.25 5.48 5.53
C LYS A 57 9.10 4.26 6.44
N SER A 58 9.91 4.20 7.49
CA SER A 58 9.94 3.08 8.44
C SER A 58 8.70 3.06 9.36
N ASN A 59 8.03 4.20 9.52
CA ASN A 59 6.78 4.30 10.27
C ASN A 59 5.58 4.43 9.32
N VAL A 60 4.55 3.62 9.57
CA VAL A 60 3.32 3.59 8.77
C VAL A 60 2.50 4.88 8.93
N ASP A 61 2.60 5.54 10.08
CA ASP A 61 1.87 6.77 10.37
C ASP A 61 2.40 7.99 9.59
N ASP A 62 3.59 7.90 9.01
CA ASP A 62 4.19 8.97 8.21
C ASP A 62 3.65 9.03 6.76
N TRP A 63 2.79 8.07 6.39
CA TRP A 63 2.09 8.05 5.11
C TRP A 63 0.77 8.83 5.21
N ASP A 64 0.50 9.69 4.22
CA ASP A 64 -0.77 10.41 4.16
C ASP A 64 -1.92 9.43 3.98
N TYR A 65 -1.73 8.47 3.07
CA TYR A 65 -2.67 7.39 2.82
C TYR A 65 -1.91 6.08 2.68
N TYR A 66 -2.51 5.00 3.17
CA TYR A 66 -1.94 3.68 3.01
C TYR A 66 -2.99 2.57 3.11
N ALA A 67 -2.65 1.41 2.56
CA ALA A 67 -3.37 0.18 2.77
C ALA A 67 -2.38 -0.99 2.88
N SER A 68 -2.57 -1.84 3.89
CA SER A 68 -1.85 -3.10 4.04
C SER A 68 -2.79 -4.30 4.01
N CYS A 69 -2.28 -5.42 3.53
CA CYS A 69 -2.98 -6.70 3.55
C CYS A 69 -2.01 -7.87 3.69
N TYR A 70 -2.56 -9.02 4.03
CA TYR A 70 -1.88 -10.31 4.00
C TYR A 70 -2.50 -11.18 2.92
N VAL A 71 -1.66 -11.78 2.06
CA VAL A 71 -2.06 -12.90 1.20
C VAL A 71 -1.73 -14.18 1.96
N LEU A 72 -2.78 -14.86 2.42
CA LEU A 72 -2.68 -16.09 3.21
C LEU A 72 -2.37 -17.29 2.30
N GLU A 73 -1.97 -18.42 2.88
CA GLU A 73 -1.61 -19.63 2.13
C GLU A 73 -2.75 -20.19 1.27
N ASN A 74 -4.01 -19.98 1.67
CA ASN A 74 -5.21 -20.32 0.91
C ASN A 74 -5.49 -19.34 -0.25
N ASN A 75 -4.60 -18.38 -0.52
CA ASN A 75 -4.74 -17.25 -1.45
C ASN A 75 -5.85 -16.25 -1.08
N GLU A 76 -6.37 -16.29 0.14
CA GLU A 76 -7.27 -15.26 0.64
C GLU A 76 -6.48 -13.98 0.93
N VAL A 77 -7.06 -12.84 0.57
CA VAL A 77 -6.50 -11.53 0.89
C VAL A 77 -7.24 -10.94 2.07
N LYS A 78 -6.53 -10.70 3.17
CA LYS A 78 -7.05 -10.10 4.38
C LYS A 78 -6.46 -8.71 4.58
N MET A 79 -7.29 -7.67 4.57
CA MET A 79 -6.86 -6.31 4.89
C MET A 79 -6.45 -6.23 6.36
N ASP A 80 -5.40 -5.44 6.65
CA ASP A 80 -4.85 -5.27 7.99
C ASP A 80 -5.01 -3.83 8.50
N LYS A 81 -4.17 -2.89 8.07
CA LYS A 81 -4.24 -1.48 8.46
C LYS A 81 -4.46 -0.60 7.23
N CYS A 82 -5.31 0.40 7.37
CA CYS A 82 -5.65 1.30 6.27
C CYS A 82 -5.85 2.73 6.80
N LYS A 83 -5.33 3.70 6.04
CA LYS A 83 -5.66 5.12 6.15
C LYS A 83 -6.07 5.57 4.75
N LEU A 84 -7.37 5.56 4.49
CA LEU A 84 -7.92 5.75 3.16
C LEU A 84 -8.33 7.21 2.93
N PRO A 85 -8.26 7.72 1.70
CA PRO A 85 -8.79 9.03 1.37
C PRO A 85 -10.30 9.05 1.64
N THR A 86 -10.78 10.10 2.29
CA THR A 86 -12.21 10.34 2.42
C THR A 86 -12.70 10.84 1.06
N LEU A 87 -13.58 10.08 0.40
CA LEU A 87 -14.26 10.53 -0.80
C LEU A 87 -14.98 11.85 -0.46
N VAL A 88 -14.53 12.96 -1.05
CA VAL A 88 -15.27 14.24 -1.06
C VAL A 88 -16.25 14.22 -2.22
#